data_AF-A0A371QFV1-F1
#
_entry.id   AF-A0A371QFV1-F1
#
_cell.length_a   1.000
_cell.length_b   1.000
_cell.length_c   1.000
_cell.angle_alpha   90.00
_cell.angle_beta   90.00
_cell.angle_gamma   90.00
#
_symmetry.space_group_name_H-M   'P 1'
#
loop_
_entity.id
_entity.type
_entity.pdbx_description
1 polymer ?
#
loop_
_entity_poly.entity_id
_entity_poly.type
_entity_poly.pdbx_seq_one_letter_code
_entity_poly.pdbx_strand_id
1 'polypeptide(L)'
;MTEPTLSSQLLGLVTIFIMVFILLLLTDKNEEETEQKTVILIEEVEDFRKVARRNLKKCDRKSTYDTQPPDGLSSTIEDVPQYFRVCIEDYDKLAQDYQEEARNNDLLSKQNANLLEENGRLLYKEMTMDFRQNPRKWRAKT
;
A
#
# COMPACT_ATOMS: atom_id res chain seq x y z
N MET A 1 -54.50 20.52 -9.33
CA MET A 1 -53.04 20.36 -9.18
C MET A 1 -52.49 21.77 -9.07
N THR A 2 -51.86 22.13 -7.95
CA THR A 2 -51.30 23.47 -7.72
C THR A 2 -49.86 23.49 -8.22
N GLU A 3 -49.60 24.24 -9.29
CA GLU A 3 -48.26 24.41 -9.84
C GLU A 3 -47.40 25.27 -8.89
N PRO A 4 -46.14 24.88 -8.63
CA PRO A 4 -45.27 25.68 -7.79
C PRO A 4 -44.94 27.00 -8.49
N THR A 5 -45.19 28.12 -7.81
CA THR A 5 -44.86 29.45 -8.31
C THR A 5 -43.33 29.63 -8.34
N LEU A 6 -42.81 30.34 -9.34
CA LEU A 6 -41.36 30.63 -9.50
C LEU A 6 -40.69 31.14 -8.21
N SER A 7 -41.41 31.91 -7.40
CA SER A 7 -40.95 32.39 -6.10
C SER A 7 -40.69 31.25 -5.10
N SER A 8 -41.56 30.24 -5.05
CA SER A 8 -41.38 29.08 -4.16
C SER A 8 -40.16 28.23 -4.53
N GLN A 9 -39.85 28.11 -5.84
CA GLN A 9 -38.67 27.40 -6.32
C GLN A 9 -37.38 28.14 -6.00
N LEU A 10 -37.35 29.47 -6.18
CA LEU A 10 -36.21 30.31 -5.82
C LEU A 10 -35.94 30.28 -4.31
N LEU A 11 -36.99 30.34 -3.49
CA LEU A 11 -36.88 30.27 -2.03
C LEU A 11 -36.31 28.90 -1.59
N GLY A 12 -36.75 27.82 -2.24
CA GLY A 12 -36.21 26.47 -2.02
C GLY A 12 -34.72 26.37 -2.33
N LEU A 13 -34.27 26.92 -3.46
CA LEU A 13 -32.86 26.94 -3.86
C LEU A 13 -31.97 27.72 -2.87
N VAL A 14 -32.41 28.91 -2.46
CA VAL A 14 -31.67 29.72 -1.48
C VAL A 14 -31.54 28.99 -0.15
N THR A 15 -32.61 28.33 0.29
CA THR A 15 -32.60 27.56 1.55
C THR A 15 -31.61 26.39 1.50
N ILE A 16 -31.56 25.66 0.38
CA ILE A 16 -30.59 24.58 0.18
C ILE A 16 -29.16 25.13 0.18
N PHE A 17 -28.94 26.26 -0.48
CA PHE A 17 -27.62 26.89 -0.55
C PHE A 17 -27.10 27.30 0.83
N ILE A 18 -27.96 27.90 1.67
CA ILE A 18 -27.62 28.27 3.04
C ILE A 18 -27.32 27.04 3.90
N MET A 19 -28.11 25.96 3.77
CA MET A 19 -27.87 24.71 4.49
C MET A 19 -26.51 24.09 4.12
N VAL A 20 -26.19 24.02 2.83
CA VAL A 20 -24.89 23.48 2.36
C VAL A 20 -23.74 24.36 2.85
N PHE A 21 -23.90 25.68 2.85
CA PHE A 21 -22.89 26.61 3.33
C PHE A 21 -22.59 26.45 4.83
N ILE A 22 -23.62 26.28 5.66
CA ILE A 22 -23.46 26.01 7.09
C ILE A 22 -22.75 24.67 7.32
N LEU A 23 -23.09 23.63 6.55
CA LEU A 23 -22.44 22.33 6.64
C LEU A 23 -20.95 22.42 6.30
N LEU A 24 -20.58 23.16 5.25
CA LEU A 24 -19.18 23.38 4.88
C LEU A 24 -18.39 24.07 5.99
N LEU A 25 -18.92 25.14 6.60
CA LEU A 25 -18.27 25.84 7.71
C LEU A 25 -18.09 24.95 8.95
N LEU A 26 -19.03 24.04 9.20
CA LEU A 26 -18.91 23.07 10.30
C LEU A 26 -17.85 22.00 10.00
N THR A 27 -17.74 21.54 8.75
CA THR A 27 -16.71 20.57 8.36
C THR A 27 -15.30 21.16 8.52
N ASP A 28 -15.07 22.36 8.02
CA ASP A 28 -13.78 23.06 8.07
C ASP A 28 -13.28 23.24 9.52
N LYS A 29 -14.17 23.68 10.41
CA LYS A 29 -13.83 23.87 11.82
C LYS A 29 -13.53 22.56 12.56
N ASN A 30 -14.21 21.47 12.21
CA ASN A 30 -13.93 20.15 12.79
C ASN A 30 -12.60 19.58 12.29
N GLU A 31 -12.23 19.85 11.04
CA GLU A 31 -10.93 19.46 10.47
C GLU A 31 -9.79 20.13 11.26
N GLU A 32 -9.82 21.45 11.46
CA GLU A 32 -8.78 22.16 12.22
C GLU A 32 -8.62 21.65 13.67
N GLU A 33 -9.74 21.40 14.38
CA GLU A 33 -9.71 20.86 15.75
C GLU A 33 -9.13 19.44 15.80
N THR A 34 -9.41 18.61 14.78
CA THR A 34 -8.84 17.25 14.69
C THR A 34 -7.36 17.27 14.31
N GLU A 35 -6.94 18.15 13.41
CA GLU A 35 -5.54 18.34 13.05
C GLU A 35 -4.72 18.86 14.23
N GLN A 36 -5.19 19.86 14.96
CA GLN A 36 -4.49 20.37 16.15
C GLN A 36 -4.40 19.31 17.24
N LYS A 37 -5.48 18.57 17.50
CA LYS A 37 -5.48 17.50 18.52
C LYS A 37 -4.57 16.33 18.16
N THR A 38 -4.47 15.99 16.87
CA THR A 38 -3.55 14.94 16.38
C THR A 38 -2.10 15.41 16.41
N VAL A 39 -1.82 16.68 16.06
CA VAL A 39 -0.48 17.26 16.15
C VAL A 39 0.04 17.29 17.60
N ILE A 40 -0.80 17.71 18.56
CA ILE A 40 -0.43 17.73 19.98
C ILE A 40 -0.18 16.31 20.52
N LEU A 41 -0.98 15.32 20.10
CA LEU A 41 -0.76 13.91 20.46
C LEU A 41 0.54 13.33 19.88
N ILE A 42 0.97 13.78 18.70
CA ILE A 42 2.23 13.32 18.09
C ILE A 42 3.45 13.94 18.80
N GLU A 43 3.34 15.18 19.29
CA GLU A 43 4.43 15.87 20.00
C GLU A 43 4.62 15.37 21.45
N GLU A 44 3.55 14.93 22.13
CA GLU A 44 3.61 14.44 23.52
C GLU A 44 4.09 12.97 23.65
N VAL A 45 3.99 12.17 22.57
CA VAL A 45 4.56 10.82 22.53
C VAL A 45 6.06 10.94 22.28
N GLU A 46 6.88 10.77 23.33
CA GLU A 46 8.35 10.63 23.27
C GLU A 46 8.80 10.17 21.87
N ASP A 47 9.47 11.05 21.10
CA ASP A 47 9.89 10.82 19.71
C ASP A 47 10.03 9.34 19.41
N PHE A 48 9.07 8.74 18.69
CA PHE A 48 9.07 7.32 18.37
C PHE A 48 10.46 6.82 17.91
N ARG A 49 11.18 7.70 17.21
CA ARG A 49 12.55 7.51 16.74
C ARG A 49 13.58 7.30 17.87
N LYS A 50 13.47 8.03 18.99
CA LYS A 50 14.33 7.86 20.18
C LYS A 50 14.04 6.52 20.88
N VAL A 51 12.76 6.15 21.02
CA VAL A 51 12.34 4.86 21.60
C VAL A 51 12.81 3.70 20.72
N ALA A 52 12.56 3.77 19.41
CA ALA A 52 13.01 2.77 18.43
C ALA A 52 14.53 2.60 18.46
N ARG A 53 15.31 3.69 18.49
CA ARG A 53 16.78 3.63 18.61
C ARG A 53 17.24 2.98 19.92
N ARG A 54 16.60 3.31 21.04
CA ARG A 54 16.92 2.71 22.35
C ARG A 54 16.63 1.21 22.36
N ASN A 55 15.52 0.79 21.75
CA ASN A 55 15.13 -0.61 21.64
C ASN A 55 16.03 -1.40 20.68
N LEU A 56 16.35 -0.84 19.51
CA LEU A 56 17.32 -1.43 18.58
C LEU A 56 18.69 -1.61 19.24
N LYS A 57 19.18 -0.60 19.97
CA LYS A 57 20.45 -0.69 20.72
C LYS A 57 20.40 -1.74 21.85
N LYS A 58 19.23 -2.01 22.42
CA LYS A 58 19.03 -3.08 23.42
C LYS A 58 18.86 -4.46 22.80
N CYS A 59 18.28 -4.57 21.61
CA CYS A 59 18.15 -5.81 20.84
C CYS A 59 19.49 -6.27 20.22
N ASP A 60 20.40 -5.34 19.92
CA ASP A 60 21.75 -5.65 19.42
C ASP A 60 22.67 -6.29 20.49
N ARG A 61 22.13 -6.49 21.69
CA ARG A 61 22.79 -7.27 22.72
C ARG A 61 22.67 -8.73 22.31
N LYS A 62 23.81 -9.31 21.89
CA LYS A 62 23.97 -10.74 21.60
C LYS A 62 23.05 -11.57 22.47
N SER A 63 22.25 -12.44 21.83
CA SER A 63 21.38 -13.37 22.53
C SER A 63 22.19 -14.13 23.56
N THR A 64 21.61 -14.48 24.71
CA THR A 64 22.28 -15.31 25.72
C THR A 64 22.88 -16.57 25.08
N TYR A 65 22.19 -17.10 24.07
CA TYR A 65 22.59 -18.26 23.29
C TYR A 65 23.74 -18.05 22.30
N ASP A 66 24.09 -16.80 21.97
CA ASP A 66 25.26 -16.49 21.14
C ASP A 66 26.59 -16.65 21.92
N THR A 67 26.52 -16.56 23.25
CA THR A 67 27.69 -16.66 24.15
C THR A 67 27.69 -17.92 25.01
N GLN A 68 26.53 -18.47 25.31
CA GLN A 68 26.35 -19.68 26.09
C GLN A 68 25.31 -20.55 25.39
N PRO A 69 25.72 -21.59 24.65
CA PRO A 69 24.77 -22.50 24.03
C PRO A 69 23.86 -23.11 25.12
N PRO A 70 22.57 -23.34 24.83
CA PRO A 70 21.65 -23.91 25.79
C PRO A 70 22.11 -25.31 26.21
N ASP A 71 22.38 -25.50 27.50
CA ASP A 71 22.70 -26.81 28.06
C ASP A 71 21.50 -27.76 27.91
N GLY A 72 21.72 -28.92 27.28
CA GLY A 72 20.69 -29.96 27.06
C GLY A 72 20.03 -29.94 25.67
N LEU A 73 20.35 -28.98 24.81
CA LEU A 73 20.05 -29.08 23.38
C LEU A 73 21.25 -29.65 22.64
N SER A 74 20.99 -30.58 21.72
CA SER A 74 22.00 -31.05 20.79
C SER A 74 22.60 -29.89 20.00
N SER A 75 23.92 -29.78 19.96
CA SER A 75 24.63 -28.82 19.11
C SER A 75 24.62 -29.20 17.63
N THR A 76 24.24 -30.43 17.29
CA THR A 76 24.42 -30.99 15.95
C THR A 76 23.17 -31.74 15.50
N ILE A 77 22.83 -31.63 14.20
CA ILE A 77 21.70 -32.37 13.62
C ILE A 77 21.86 -33.88 13.84
N GLU A 78 23.09 -34.39 13.94
CA GLU A 78 23.38 -35.78 14.30
C GLU A 78 22.93 -36.24 15.69
N ASP A 79 22.66 -35.36 16.65
CA ASP A 79 22.11 -35.82 17.95
C ASP A 79 20.58 -35.63 18.04
N VAL A 80 19.95 -35.17 16.95
CA VAL A 80 18.49 -35.12 16.82
C VAL A 80 17.95 -36.52 16.51
N PRO A 81 16.88 -36.99 17.20
CA PRO A 81 16.25 -38.28 16.90
C PRO A 81 15.86 -38.41 15.42
N GLN A 82 16.04 -39.60 14.85
CA GLN A 82 15.88 -39.85 13.41
C GLN A 82 14.52 -39.39 12.87
N TYR A 83 13.44 -39.55 13.64
CA TYR A 83 12.10 -39.09 13.27
C TYR A 83 12.05 -37.58 12.99
N PHE A 84 12.73 -36.76 13.81
CA PHE A 84 12.75 -35.31 13.61
C PHE A 84 13.67 -34.89 12.47
N ARG A 85 14.74 -35.64 12.16
CA ARG A 85 15.59 -35.34 10.99
C ARG A 85 14.82 -35.40 9.68
N VAL A 86 13.99 -36.43 9.51
CA VAL A 86 13.13 -36.56 8.32
C VAL A 86 12.19 -35.35 8.20
N CYS A 87 11.62 -34.89 9.33
CA CYS A 87 10.78 -33.68 9.32
C CYS A 87 11.59 -32.43 8.94
N ILE A 88 12.80 -32.26 9.48
CA ILE A 88 13.66 -31.11 9.17
C ILE A 88 14.02 -31.08 7.68
N GLU A 89 14.43 -32.22 7.12
CA GLU A 89 14.75 -32.34 5.69
C GLU A 89 13.54 -32.02 4.80
N ASP A 90 12.35 -32.45 5.19
CA ASP A 90 11.11 -32.15 4.46
C ASP A 90 10.77 -30.65 4.50
N TYR A 91 10.94 -30.00 5.65
CA TYR A 91 10.77 -28.55 5.78
C TYR A 91 11.83 -27.76 5.00
N ASP A 92 13.09 -28.19 5.01
CA ASP A 92 14.16 -27.56 4.24
C ASP A 92 13.87 -27.64 2.74
N LYS A 93 13.38 -28.79 2.27
CA LYS A 93 12.96 -28.96 0.87
C LYS A 93 11.78 -28.04 0.55
N LEU A 94 10.75 -28.00 1.39
CA LEU A 94 9.60 -27.13 1.20
C LEU A 94 10.01 -25.65 1.14
N ALA A 95 10.95 -25.23 1.99
CA ALA A 95 11.48 -23.87 1.98
C ALA A 95 12.21 -23.54 0.67
N GLN A 96 12.97 -24.50 0.12
CA GLN A 96 13.63 -24.35 -1.18
C GLN A 96 12.61 -24.23 -2.32
N ASP A 97 11.59 -25.09 -2.34
CA ASP A 97 10.53 -25.07 -3.35
C ASP A 97 9.81 -23.71 -3.36
N TYR A 98 9.47 -23.16 -2.19
CA TYR A 98 8.87 -21.82 -2.09
C TYR A 98 9.80 -20.70 -2.57
N GLN A 99 11.10 -20.79 -2.29
CA GLN A 99 12.07 -19.81 -2.77
C GLN A 99 12.22 -19.84 -4.30
N GLU A 100 12.19 -21.02 -4.90
CA GLU A 100 12.23 -21.17 -6.35
C GLU A 100 10.95 -20.60 -6.99
N GLU A 101 9.78 -20.91 -6.43
CA GLU A 101 8.51 -20.39 -6.92
C GLU A 101 8.42 -18.86 -6.82
N ALA A 102 8.90 -18.29 -5.71
CA ALA A 102 8.99 -16.84 -5.56
C ALA A 102 9.91 -16.20 -6.62
N ARG A 103 11.02 -16.85 -6.97
CA ARG A 103 11.95 -16.39 -8.01
C ARG A 103 11.31 -16.47 -9.40
N ASN A 104 10.58 -17.54 -9.69
CA ASN A 104 9.85 -17.70 -10.94
C ASN A 104 8.75 -16.65 -11.09
N ASN A 105 8.03 -16.36 -10.03
CA ASN A 105 6.99 -15.33 -10.03
C ASN A 105 7.59 -13.93 -10.25
N ASP A 106 8.70 -13.59 -9.60
CA ASP A 106 9.42 -12.33 -9.83
C ASP A 106 9.88 -12.21 -11.30
N LEU A 107 10.38 -13.29 -11.90
CA LEU A 107 10.75 -13.33 -13.31
C LEU A 107 9.54 -13.08 -14.23
N LEU A 108 8.42 -13.77 -13.98
CA LEU A 108 7.18 -13.61 -14.75
C LEU A 108 6.62 -12.18 -14.62
N SER A 109 6.67 -11.60 -13.42
CA SER A 109 6.26 -10.23 -13.16
C SER A 109 7.06 -9.24 -14.01
N LYS A 110 8.38 -9.40 -14.08
CA LYS A 110 9.27 -8.59 -14.93
C LYS A 110 8.97 -8.76 -16.42
N GLN A 111 8.72 -9.99 -16.88
CA GLN A 111 8.35 -10.25 -18.27
C GLN A 111 7.02 -9.58 -18.63
N ASN A 112 6.01 -9.69 -17.76
CA ASN A 112 4.70 -9.05 -17.98
C ASN A 112 4.80 -7.52 -18.01
N ALA A 113 5.64 -6.92 -17.15
CA ALA A 113 5.89 -5.49 -17.18
C ALA A 113 6.50 -5.03 -18.52
N ASN A 114 7.50 -5.76 -19.03
CA ASN A 114 8.11 -5.48 -20.33
C ASN A 114 7.09 -5.62 -21.47
N LEU A 115 6.27 -6.68 -21.45
CA LEU A 115 5.23 -6.89 -22.46
C LEU A 115 4.18 -5.77 -22.44
N LEU A 116 3.79 -5.29 -21.26
CA LEU A 116 2.85 -4.18 -21.12
C LEU A 116 3.42 -2.89 -21.74
N GLU A 117 4.70 -2.61 -21.51
CA GLU A 117 5.39 -1.45 -22.06
C GLU A 117 5.49 -1.53 -23.59
N GLU A 118 5.88 -2.69 -24.13
CA GLU A 118 5.96 -2.91 -25.59
C GLU A 118 4.60 -2.78 -26.27
N ASN A 119 3.56 -3.37 -25.69
CA ASN A 119 2.19 -3.26 -26.19
C ASN A 119 1.70 -1.81 -26.20
N GLY A 120 1.97 -1.06 -25.12
CA GLY A 120 1.67 0.38 -25.07
C GLY A 120 2.38 1.14 -26.19
N ARG A 121 3.67 0.90 -26.39
CA ARG A 121 4.47 1.55 -27.45
C ARG A 121 3.92 1.23 -28.85
N LEU A 122 3.52 -0.03 -29.09
CA LEU A 122 2.94 -0.45 -30.36
C LEU A 122 1.59 0.23 -30.61
N LEU A 123 0.72 0.29 -29.60
CA LEU A 123 -0.57 0.96 -29.70
C LEU A 123 -0.42 2.45 -30.01
N TYR A 124 0.51 3.15 -29.35
CA TYR A 124 0.81 4.55 -29.68
C TYR A 124 1.27 4.70 -31.12
N LYS A 125 2.16 3.81 -31.60
CA LYS A 125 2.66 3.85 -32.98
C LYS A 125 1.52 3.62 -33.98
N GLU A 126 0.65 2.65 -33.72
CA GLU A 126 -0.53 2.35 -34.55
C GLU A 126 -1.49 3.54 -34.61
N MET A 127 -1.90 4.09 -33.47
CA MET A 127 -2.74 5.29 -33.40
C MET A 127 -2.12 6.48 -34.15
N THR A 128 -0.79 6.65 -34.06
CA THR A 128 -0.08 7.70 -34.78
C THR A 128 -0.11 7.47 -36.29
N MET A 129 0.03 6.22 -36.74
CA MET A 129 -0.08 5.86 -38.16
C MET A 129 -1.50 6.08 -38.68
N ASP A 130 -2.53 5.69 -37.93
CA ASP A 130 -3.94 5.88 -38.31
C ASP A 130 -4.35 7.36 -38.34
N PHE A 131 -3.85 8.17 -37.38
CA PHE A 131 -4.03 9.61 -37.40
C PHE A 131 -3.40 10.24 -38.66
N ARG A 132 -2.20 9.80 -39.04
CA ARG A 132 -1.52 10.27 -40.26
C ARG A 132 -2.28 9.88 -41.53
N GLN A 133 -2.92 8.71 -41.56
CA GLN A 133 -3.68 8.25 -42.71
C GLN A 133 -4.96 9.07 -42.95
N ASN A 134 -5.63 9.53 -41.88
CA ASN A 134 -6.84 10.35 -42.01
C ASN A 134 -6.94 11.48 -40.98
N PRO A 135 -6.12 12.54 -41.12
CA PRO A 135 -6.06 13.63 -40.14
C PRO A 135 -7.35 14.46 -40.08
N ARG A 136 -8.16 14.45 -41.15
CA ARG A 136 -9.44 15.19 -41.21
C ARG A 136 -10.50 14.57 -40.29
N LYS A 137 -10.57 13.24 -40.20
CA LYS A 137 -11.51 12.52 -39.33
C LYS A 137 -11.28 12.84 -37.84
N TRP A 138 -10.02 13.04 -37.46
CA TRP A 138 -9.62 13.24 -36.07
C TRP A 138 -9.51 14.71 -35.64
N ARG A 139 -9.52 15.67 -36.58
CA ARG A 139 -9.54 17.12 -36.29
C ARG A 139 -10.91 17.67 -35.87
N ALA A 140 -12.01 16.93 -36.09
CA ALA A 140 -13.37 17.45 -35.95
C ALA A 140 -13.91 17.53 -34.50
N LYS A 141 -13.04 17.48 -33.48
CA LYS A 141 -13.47 17.35 -32.06
C LYS A 141 -12.95 18.43 -31.11
N THR A 142 -12.35 19.50 -31.63
CA THR A 142 -11.96 20.71 -30.88
C THR A 142 -12.85 21.86 -31.29
#